data_AF-A0A2V9TU56-F1
#
_entry.id   AF-A0A2V9TU56-F1
#
_cell.length_a   1.000
_cell.length_b   1.000
_cell.length_c   1.000
_cell.angle_alpha   90.00
_cell.angle_beta   90.00
_cell.angle_gamma   90.00
#
_symmetry.space_group_name_H-M   'P 1'
#
loop_
_entity.id
_entity.type
_entity.pdbx_description
1 polymer ?
#
loop_
_entity_poly.entity_id
_entity_poly.type
_entity_poly.pdbx_seq_one_letter_code
_entity_poly.pdbx_strand_id
1 'polypeptide(L)'
;EREGDLGAQIAACHTGAERLREVCARYGLQRTHQAARELLDYSEEMMREFLKRVPPGSYRAEDFLDNDGISQKPIRLAVEITFGRDRGRGRPPHTSVVRVDFTGSDPQVAGSVNAVEAITYSACFYVFRCLLREDVPATTGLMRPIHLIAPP
;
A
#
# COMPACT_ATOMS: atom_id res chain seq x y z
N GLU A 1 -20.30 -18.09 13.16
CA GLU A 1 -19.05 -17.52 12.61
C GLU A 1 -19.30 -16.12 12.04
N ARG A 2 -19.97 -15.98 10.88
CA ARG A 2 -20.23 -14.68 10.22
C ARG A 2 -20.84 -13.58 11.10
N GLU A 3 -21.85 -13.90 11.93
CA GLU A 3 -22.47 -12.92 12.83
C GLU A 3 -21.52 -12.49 13.96
N GLY A 4 -20.70 -13.44 14.45
CA GLY A 4 -19.67 -13.16 15.45
C GLY A 4 -18.58 -12.25 14.91
N ASP A 5 -18.13 -12.47 13.67
CA ASP A 5 -17.12 -11.62 13.01
C ASP A 5 -17.63 -10.20 12.81
N LEU A 6 -18.88 -10.05 12.33
CA LEU A 6 -19.50 -8.74 12.16
C LEU A 6 -19.69 -8.04 13.51
N GLY A 7 -20.14 -8.76 14.54
CA GLY A 7 -20.26 -8.25 15.90
C GLY A 7 -18.90 -7.76 16.45
N ALA A 8 -17.84 -8.53 16.23
CA ALA A 8 -16.49 -8.16 16.64
C ALA A 8 -15.97 -6.91 15.90
N GLN A 9 -16.20 -6.82 14.59
CA GLN A 9 -15.82 -5.63 13.80
C GLN A 9 -16.56 -4.37 14.26
N ILE A 10 -17.87 -4.47 14.53
CA ILE A 10 -18.68 -3.35 15.05
C ILE A 10 -18.16 -2.91 16.41
N ALA A 11 -17.89 -3.85 17.32
CA ALA A 11 -17.35 -3.55 18.64
C ALA A 11 -15.97 -2.86 18.54
N ALA A 12 -15.08 -3.35 17.68
CA ALA A 12 -13.77 -2.74 17.46
C ALA A 12 -13.89 -1.29 16.93
N CYS A 13 -14.77 -1.05 15.96
CA CYS A 13 -15.05 0.29 15.45
C CYS A 13 -15.61 1.23 16.52
N HIS A 14 -16.52 0.73 17.38
CA HIS A 14 -17.08 1.51 18.48
C HIS A 14 -16.00 1.94 19.47
N THR A 15 -15.18 1.01 19.94
CA THR A 15 -14.05 1.31 20.82
C THR A 15 -13.07 2.30 20.17
N GLY A 16 -12.75 2.11 18.90
CA GLY A 16 -11.89 3.04 18.15
C GLY A 16 -12.46 4.47 18.12
N ALA A 17 -13.76 4.62 17.87
CA ALA A 17 -14.43 5.91 17.87
C ALA A 17 -14.43 6.57 19.26
N GLU A 18 -14.65 5.82 20.33
CA GLU A 18 -14.57 6.32 21.70
C GLU A 18 -13.17 6.82 22.05
N ARG A 19 -12.14 6.01 21.78
CA ARG A 19 -10.74 6.41 22.04
C ARG A 19 -10.31 7.63 21.23
N LEU A 20 -10.75 7.73 19.98
CA LEU A 20 -10.48 8.91 19.17
C LEU A 20 -11.15 10.17 19.76
N ARG A 21 -12.39 10.07 20.25
CA ARG A 21 -13.06 11.19 20.93
C ARG A 21 -12.34 11.61 22.21
N GLU A 22 -11.84 10.66 23.00
CA GLU A 22 -11.04 10.95 24.20
C GLU A 22 -9.75 11.70 23.85
N VAL A 23 -9.04 11.29 22.80
CA VAL A 23 -7.85 11.99 22.27
C VAL A 23 -8.22 13.42 21.85
N CYS A 24 -9.29 13.58 21.07
CA CYS A 24 -9.78 14.90 20.64
C CYS A 24 -10.18 15.79 21.82
N ALA A 25 -10.82 15.25 22.86
CA ALA A 25 -11.22 16.00 24.05
C ALA A 25 -9.99 16.45 24.87
N ARG A 26 -8.96 15.59 24.96
CA ARG A 26 -7.74 15.87 25.74
C ARG A 26 -6.81 16.86 25.04
N TYR A 27 -6.62 16.73 23.73
CA TYR A 27 -5.61 17.50 22.99
C TYR A 27 -6.19 18.56 22.07
N GLY A 28 -7.49 18.54 21.83
CA GLY A 28 -8.18 19.40 20.87
C GLY A 28 -8.12 18.83 19.45
N LEU A 29 -9.16 19.14 18.67
CA LEU A 29 -9.33 18.63 17.31
C LEU A 29 -8.19 19.06 16.37
N GLN A 30 -7.75 20.32 16.46
CA GLN A 30 -6.68 20.87 15.61
C GLN A 30 -5.36 20.11 15.81
N ARG A 31 -4.93 19.92 17.06
CA ARG A 31 -3.71 19.17 17.37
C ARG A 31 -3.80 17.70 16.96
N THR A 32 -4.98 17.10 17.12
CA THR A 32 -5.21 15.70 16.72
C THR A 32 -5.08 15.52 15.21
N HIS A 33 -5.68 16.41 14.41
CA HIS A 33 -5.50 16.40 12.96
C HIS A 33 -4.06 16.66 12.54
N GLN A 34 -3.38 17.58 13.22
CA GLN A 34 -1.98 17.87 12.96
C GLN A 34 -1.10 16.64 13.21
N ALA A 35 -1.27 15.96 14.36
CA ALA A 35 -0.56 14.73 14.67
C ALA A 35 -0.83 13.60 13.66
N ALA A 36 -2.08 13.47 13.19
CA ALA A 36 -2.41 12.49 12.15
C ALA A 36 -1.70 12.77 10.82
N ARG A 37 -1.55 14.05 10.44
CA ARG A 37 -0.77 14.45 9.25
C ARG A 37 0.72 14.17 9.45
N GLU A 38 1.26 14.51 10.61
CA GLU A 38 2.66 14.27 10.97
C GLU A 38 2.99 12.77 10.93
N LEU A 39 2.08 11.88 11.35
CA LEU A 39 2.26 10.43 11.24
C LEU A 39 2.35 9.97 9.77
N LEU A 40 1.51 10.53 8.89
CA LEU A 40 1.57 10.23 7.46
C LEU A 40 2.89 10.71 6.86
N ASP A 41 3.28 11.95 7.17
CA ASP A 41 4.50 12.57 6.66
C ASP A 41 5.76 11.83 7.16
N TYR A 42 5.77 11.45 8.44
CA TYR A 42 6.86 10.67 9.04
C TYR A 42 7.03 9.31 8.37
N SER A 43 5.94 8.56 8.15
CA SER A 43 6.03 7.28 7.45
C SER A 43 6.45 7.44 5.98
N GLU A 44 6.03 8.51 5.30
CA GLU A 44 6.51 8.84 3.95
C GLU A 44 8.03 9.08 3.95
N GLU A 45 8.55 9.85 4.90
CA GLU A 45 9.98 10.12 5.03
C GLU A 45 10.78 8.85 5.27
N MET A 46 10.32 7.98 6.18
CA MET A 46 10.96 6.68 6.43
C MET A 46 11.01 5.80 5.17
N MET A 47 9.91 5.75 4.40
CA MET A 47 9.91 5.03 3.13
C MET A 47 10.90 5.65 2.13
N ARG A 48 10.94 6.97 2.00
CA ARG A 48 11.87 7.65 1.08
C ARG A 48 13.32 7.37 1.45
N GLU A 49 13.69 7.40 2.73
CA GLU A 49 15.05 7.06 3.17
C GLU A 49 15.43 5.61 2.84
N PHE A 50 14.49 4.68 2.95
CA PHE A 50 14.70 3.31 2.49
C PHE A 50 14.92 3.26 0.97
N LEU A 51 14.04 3.91 0.19
CA LEU A 51 14.09 3.89 -1.28
C LEU A 51 15.38 4.48 -1.85
N LYS A 52 16.02 5.45 -1.19
CA LYS A 52 17.34 5.98 -1.59
C LYS A 52 18.44 4.93 -1.60
N ARG A 53 18.29 3.84 -0.83
CA ARG A 53 19.26 2.75 -0.75
C ARG A 53 19.12 1.75 -1.90
N VAL A 54 17.99 1.79 -2.62
CA VAL A 54 17.74 0.95 -3.79
C VAL A 54 18.40 1.59 -5.01
N PRO A 55 19.24 0.87 -5.78
CA PRO A 55 19.83 1.40 -6.99
C PRO A 55 18.74 1.85 -7.99
N PRO A 56 18.87 3.03 -8.62
CA PRO A 56 17.93 3.44 -9.67
C PRO A 56 17.97 2.46 -10.85
N GLY A 57 16.80 2.13 -11.39
CA GLY A 57 16.67 1.19 -12.49
C GLY A 57 15.28 0.56 -12.57
N SER A 58 15.08 -0.27 -13.58
CA SER A 58 13.88 -1.11 -13.73
C SER A 58 14.21 -2.55 -13.35
N TYR A 59 13.38 -3.11 -12.49
CA TYR A 59 13.43 -4.49 -12.05
C TYR A 59 12.17 -5.20 -12.53
N ARG A 60 12.31 -6.42 -13.04
CA ARG A 60 11.20 -7.18 -13.61
C ARG A 60 11.10 -8.54 -12.95
N ALA A 61 9.88 -8.96 -12.68
CA ALA A 61 9.57 -10.31 -12.26
C ALA A 61 8.28 -10.75 -12.97
N GLU A 62 8.21 -12.04 -13.30
CA GLU A 62 7.00 -12.68 -13.79
C GLU A 62 6.82 -14.03 -13.12
N ASP A 63 5.56 -14.42 -12.97
CA ASP A 63 5.15 -15.71 -12.43
C ASP A 63 3.80 -16.12 -13.06
N PHE A 64 3.36 -17.35 -12.80
CA PHE A 64 2.16 -17.91 -13.37
C PHE A 64 1.28 -18.57 -12.31
N LEU A 65 -0.01 -18.26 -12.34
CA LEU A 65 -1.02 -19.10 -11.67
C LEU A 65 -1.33 -20.29 -12.58
N ASP A 66 -1.55 -21.45 -11.97
CA ASP A 66 -1.80 -22.70 -12.72
C ASP A 66 -2.99 -22.59 -13.69
N ASN A 67 -4.12 -22.04 -13.24
CA ASN A 67 -5.31 -21.71 -14.04
C ASN A 67 -6.37 -20.94 -13.23
N ASP A 68 -7.51 -20.64 -13.86
CA ASP A 68 -8.66 -19.94 -13.25
C ASP A 68 -9.81 -20.88 -12.80
N GLY A 69 -9.63 -22.21 -12.91
CA GLY A 69 -10.66 -23.20 -12.62
C GLY A 69 -11.73 -23.39 -13.71
N ILE A 70 -11.67 -22.64 -14.81
CA ILE A 70 -12.57 -22.75 -15.97
C ILE A 70 -11.79 -23.20 -17.21
N SER A 71 -10.64 -22.58 -17.44
CA SER A 71 -9.65 -22.90 -18.46
C SER A 71 -8.50 -23.71 -17.85
N GLN A 72 -7.73 -24.43 -18.67
CA GLN A 72 -6.46 -25.07 -18.25
C GLN A 72 -5.24 -24.20 -18.58
N LYS A 73 -5.47 -22.99 -19.11
CA LYS A 73 -4.39 -22.06 -19.46
C LYS A 73 -3.82 -21.44 -18.17
N PRO A 74 -2.48 -21.45 -17.99
CA PRO A 74 -1.86 -20.67 -16.93
C PRO A 74 -2.09 -19.18 -17.16
N ILE A 75 -2.09 -18.41 -16.07
CA ILE A 75 -2.35 -16.97 -16.06
C ILE A 75 -1.06 -16.27 -15.68
N ARG A 76 -0.55 -15.44 -16.57
CA ARG A 76 0.69 -14.68 -16.34
C ARG A 76 0.44 -13.49 -15.43
N LEU A 77 1.28 -13.36 -14.42
CA LEU A 77 1.41 -12.17 -13.58
C LEU A 77 2.81 -11.59 -13.83
N ALA A 78 2.88 -10.33 -14.27
CA ALA A 78 4.16 -9.68 -14.51
C ALA A 78 4.17 -8.28 -13.91
N VAL A 79 5.27 -7.95 -13.25
CA VAL A 79 5.48 -6.65 -12.62
C VAL A 79 6.82 -6.06 -13.08
N GLU A 80 6.79 -4.80 -13.51
CA GLU A 80 7.98 -3.95 -13.60
C GLU A 80 7.96 -2.93 -12.47
N ILE A 81 9.05 -2.89 -11.69
CA ILE A 81 9.27 -1.88 -10.66
C ILE A 81 10.39 -0.95 -11.11
N THR A 82 10.04 0.31 -11.38
CA THR A 82 11.01 1.35 -11.74
C THR A 82 11.34 2.23 -10.53
N PHE A 83 12.60 2.23 -10.10
CA PHE A 83 13.13 3.12 -9.07
C PHE A 83 13.79 4.34 -9.72
N GLY A 84 13.20 5.51 -9.51
CA GLY A 84 13.79 6.80 -9.86
C GLY A 84 14.78 7.28 -8.80
N ARG A 85 15.52 8.35 -9.12
CA ARG A 85 16.33 9.04 -8.11
C ARG A 85 15.43 9.91 -7.24
N ASP A 86 15.41 9.65 -5.94
CA ASP A 86 14.86 10.63 -4.98
C ASP A 86 15.89 11.75 -4.77
N ARG A 87 15.68 12.88 -5.45
CA ARG A 87 16.65 13.98 -5.50
C ARG A 87 16.66 14.90 -4.26
N GLY A 88 15.84 14.66 -3.23
CA GLY A 88 15.95 15.27 -1.90
C GLY A 88 16.02 16.81 -1.82
N ARG A 89 15.00 17.43 -1.20
CA ARG A 89 14.71 18.89 -1.00
C ARG A 89 14.34 19.66 -2.27
N GLY A 90 13.15 20.29 -2.23
CA GLY A 90 12.60 21.13 -3.30
C GLY A 90 11.52 20.48 -4.17
N ARG A 91 11.22 19.18 -3.99
CA ARG A 91 10.12 18.50 -4.69
C ARG A 91 8.79 18.76 -3.98
N PRO A 92 7.65 18.87 -4.70
CA PRO A 92 6.35 18.89 -4.06
C PRO A 92 6.18 17.67 -3.15
N PRO A 93 5.57 17.84 -1.96
CA PRO A 93 5.18 16.70 -1.14
C PRO A 93 4.34 15.71 -1.98
N HIS A 94 4.44 14.43 -1.65
CA HIS A 94 3.66 13.35 -2.30
C HIS A 94 3.98 13.07 -3.77
N THR A 95 5.22 13.34 -4.21
CA THR A 95 5.63 12.94 -5.56
C THR A 95 6.22 11.53 -5.57
N SER A 96 5.71 10.66 -6.44
CA SER A 96 6.21 9.29 -6.57
C SER A 96 7.65 9.26 -7.12
N VAL A 97 8.47 8.38 -6.54
CA VAL A 97 9.83 8.03 -6.97
C VAL A 97 9.95 6.57 -7.40
N VAL A 98 8.94 5.76 -7.08
CA VAL A 98 8.83 4.37 -7.52
C VAL A 98 7.55 4.20 -8.32
N ARG A 99 7.64 3.46 -9.43
CA ARG A 99 6.48 2.99 -10.20
C ARG A 99 6.43 1.47 -10.12
N VAL A 100 5.29 0.92 -9.74
CA VAL A 100 4.99 -0.52 -9.74
C VAL A 100 3.94 -0.76 -10.81
N ASP A 101 4.31 -1.48 -11.87
CA ASP A 101 3.51 -1.58 -13.09
C ASP A 101 3.18 -3.03 -13.43
N PHE A 102 1.89 -3.37 -13.37
CA PHE A 102 1.36 -4.70 -13.66
C PHE A 102 0.85 -4.87 -15.10
N THR A 103 1.08 -3.90 -15.99
CA THR A 103 0.58 -3.91 -17.39
C THR A 103 1.06 -5.12 -18.21
N GLY A 104 2.13 -5.79 -17.78
CA GLY A 104 2.60 -7.03 -18.41
C GLY A 104 1.81 -8.29 -18.06
N SER A 105 0.87 -8.21 -17.11
CA SER A 105 0.03 -9.34 -16.69
C SER A 105 -1.06 -9.65 -17.72
N ASP A 106 -1.60 -10.87 -17.67
CA ASP A 106 -2.76 -11.24 -18.47
C ASP A 106 -4.01 -10.42 -18.07
N PRO A 107 -4.96 -10.19 -19.00
CA PRO A 107 -6.25 -9.58 -18.68
C PRO A 107 -7.07 -10.40 -17.69
N GLN A 108 -8.11 -9.79 -17.13
CA GLN A 108 -9.07 -10.50 -16.28
C GLN A 108 -9.59 -11.79 -16.94
N VAL A 109 -9.67 -12.83 -16.12
CA VAL A 109 -10.15 -14.16 -16.51
C VAL A 109 -11.58 -14.41 -16.03
N ALA A 110 -12.21 -15.46 -16.54
CA ALA A 110 -13.60 -15.79 -16.18
C ALA A 110 -13.71 -16.38 -14.76
N GLY A 111 -12.66 -17.06 -14.29
CA GLY A 111 -12.61 -17.64 -12.96
C GLY A 111 -12.46 -16.64 -11.81
N SER A 112 -12.44 -17.15 -10.59
CA SER A 112 -12.52 -16.32 -9.36
C SER A 112 -11.16 -15.83 -8.84
N VAL A 113 -10.12 -15.79 -9.67
CA VAL A 113 -8.74 -15.47 -9.27
C VAL A 113 -8.31 -14.04 -9.59
N ASN A 114 -9.23 -13.19 -10.06
CA ASN A 114 -8.98 -11.79 -10.35
C ASN A 114 -8.76 -10.96 -9.08
N ALA A 115 -7.87 -9.96 -9.14
CA ALA A 115 -7.63 -9.01 -8.06
C ALA A 115 -8.01 -7.59 -8.50
N VAL A 116 -8.87 -6.93 -7.73
CA VAL A 116 -9.15 -5.50 -7.92
C VAL A 116 -7.96 -4.65 -7.47
N GLU A 117 -7.86 -3.42 -7.97
CA GLU A 117 -6.75 -2.50 -7.65
C GLU A 117 -6.49 -2.37 -6.14
N ALA A 118 -7.54 -2.34 -5.31
CA ALA A 118 -7.40 -2.26 -3.86
C ALA A 118 -6.66 -3.47 -3.24
N ILE A 119 -6.86 -4.67 -3.79
CA ILE A 119 -6.14 -5.89 -3.37
C ILE A 119 -4.68 -5.79 -3.80
N THR A 120 -4.42 -5.41 -5.05
CA THR A 120 -3.07 -5.21 -5.59
C THR A 120 -2.30 -4.15 -4.79
N TYR A 121 -2.96 -3.05 -4.43
CA TYR A 121 -2.42 -2.00 -3.58
C TYR A 121 -2.07 -2.51 -2.19
N SER A 122 -2.96 -3.29 -1.56
CA SER A 122 -2.72 -3.86 -0.23
C SER A 122 -1.54 -4.84 -0.24
N ALA A 123 -1.42 -5.67 -1.27
CA ALA A 123 -0.28 -6.57 -1.45
C ALA A 123 1.04 -5.80 -1.61
N CYS A 124 1.05 -4.76 -2.45
CA CYS A 124 2.22 -3.89 -2.61
C CYS A 124 2.59 -3.19 -1.30
N PHE A 125 1.60 -2.60 -0.61
CA PHE A 125 1.76 -1.97 0.69
C PHE A 125 2.44 -2.92 1.70
N TYR A 126 1.97 -4.16 1.77
CA TYR A 126 2.54 -5.18 2.65
C TYR A 126 4.01 -5.45 2.33
N VAL A 127 4.34 -5.69 1.05
CA VAL A 127 5.72 -5.92 0.61
C VAL A 127 6.63 -4.77 1.00
N PHE A 128 6.25 -3.53 0.66
CA PHE A 128 7.05 -2.35 1.02
C PHE A 128 7.17 -2.14 2.53
N ARG A 129 6.11 -2.40 3.31
CA ARG A 129 6.17 -2.35 4.78
C ARG A 129 7.13 -3.38 5.36
N CYS A 130 7.17 -4.60 4.80
CA CYS A 130 8.07 -5.67 5.25
C CYS A 130 9.54 -5.39 4.93
N LEU A 131 9.83 -4.63 3.87
CA LEU A 131 11.20 -4.21 3.54
C LEU A 131 11.77 -3.17 4.54
N LEU A 132 10.90 -2.44 5.24
CA LEU A 132 11.28 -1.54 6.31
C LEU A 132 11.56 -2.35 7.58
N ARG A 133 12.85 -2.46 7.95
CA ARG A 133 13.32 -3.19 9.14
C ARG A 133 13.01 -2.49 10.46
N GLU A 134 12.67 -1.21 10.39
CA GLU A 134 12.37 -0.36 11.55
C GLU A 134 10.89 -0.46 11.94
N ASP A 135 10.57 -0.09 13.18
CA ASP A 135 9.18 -0.01 13.61
C ASP A 135 8.51 1.24 13.02
N VAL A 136 7.99 1.07 11.80
CA VAL A 136 7.39 2.15 11.03
C VAL A 136 5.88 2.16 11.21
N PRO A 137 5.26 3.32 11.48
CA PRO A 137 3.81 3.45 11.49
C PRO A 137 3.19 2.91 10.20
N ALA A 138 2.29 1.94 10.32
CA ALA A 138 1.58 1.35 9.20
C ALA A 138 0.48 2.29 8.71
N THR A 139 0.87 3.36 8.01
CA THR A 139 -0.05 4.36 7.46
C THR A 139 0.10 4.46 5.94
N THR A 140 -0.91 5.01 5.27
CA THR A 140 -0.88 5.30 3.82
C THR A 140 0.29 6.20 3.40
N GLY A 141 0.93 6.91 4.33
CA GLY A 141 2.13 7.71 4.03
C GLY A 141 3.25 6.89 3.38
N LEU A 142 3.37 5.61 3.73
CA LEU A 142 4.31 4.65 3.12
C LEU A 142 4.17 4.52 1.61
N MET A 143 2.96 4.70 1.08
CA MET A 143 2.68 4.52 -0.35
C MET A 143 2.70 5.82 -1.13
N ARG A 144 2.78 6.99 -0.48
CA ARG A 144 2.89 8.28 -1.17
C ARG A 144 4.09 8.39 -2.13
N PRO A 145 5.28 7.79 -1.86
CA PRO A 145 6.39 7.79 -2.83
C PRO A 145 6.24 6.71 -3.93
N ILE A 146 5.17 5.92 -3.92
CA ILE A 146 4.97 4.77 -4.81
C ILE A 146 3.72 5.01 -5.67
N HIS A 147 3.86 4.86 -6.98
CA HIS A 147 2.75 4.88 -7.92
C HIS A 147 2.47 3.46 -8.41
N LEU A 148 1.26 2.97 -8.15
CA LEU A 148 0.78 1.67 -8.63
C LEU A 148 0.02 1.84 -9.95
N ILE A 149 0.31 0.97 -10.91
CA ILE A 149 -0.45 0.80 -12.15
C ILE A 149 -0.93 -0.64 -12.18
N ALA A 150 -2.25 -0.81 -12.08
CA ALA A 150 -2.94 -2.08 -12.20
C ALA A 150 -4.08 -1.91 -13.21
N PRO A 151 -3.87 -2.26 -14.50
CA PRO A 151 -4.92 -2.11 -15.50
C PRO A 151 -6.11 -3.04 -15.24
N PRO A 152 -7.30 -2.68 -15.73
CA PRO A 152 -8.49 -3.51 -15.63
C PRO A 152 -8.35 -4.79 -16.46
#